data_AF-A0A924BF64-F1
#
_entry.id   AF-A0A924BF64-F1
#
_cell.length_a   1.000
_cell.length_b   1.000
_cell.length_c   1.000
_cell.angle_alpha   90.00
_cell.angle_beta   90.00
_cell.angle_gamma   90.00
#
_symmetry.space_group_name_H-M   'P 1'
#
loop_
_entity.id
_entity.type
_entity.pdbx_description
1 polymer ?
#
loop_
_entity_poly.entity_id
_entity_poly.type
_entity_poly.pdbx_seq_one_letter_code
_entity_poly.pdbx_strand_id
1 'polypeptide(L)'
;MNMLDNIYGVLFKPNTTFSELSNRKYFASSFLIIFLLALLTSVKDAIAYNSGGLSVLLLMIITFTFYMFVWVISGILLTFTSDLFGGSGKITDTLIGTAYASLPLIFVAPLYILSNVFGDHSNEIYSLIKLVIYLWFATLIILSIKYSHKIHVTQAILSFISIFVLFIVSAIGISTISVLGTIFIATNLL
;
A
#
# COMPACT_ATOMS: atom_id res chain seq x y z
N MET A 1 -24.78 -1.17 0.97
CA MET A 1 -24.12 0.00 1.59
C MET A 1 -23.59 0.88 0.48
N ASN A 2 -23.73 2.19 0.64
CA ASN A 2 -23.13 3.13 -0.30
C ASN A 2 -21.64 3.27 -0.02
N MET A 3 -20.88 3.84 -0.97
CA MET A 3 -19.43 3.98 -0.85
C MET A 3 -19.00 4.74 0.42
N LEU A 4 -19.74 5.79 0.80
CA LEU A 4 -19.46 6.56 2.03
C LEU A 4 -19.66 5.73 3.30
N ASP A 5 -20.69 4.89 3.35
CA ASP A 5 -20.94 3.99 4.49
C ASP A 5 -19.80 2.98 4.64
N ASN A 6 -19.25 2.50 3.52
CA ASN A 6 -18.10 1.60 3.52
C ASN A 6 -16.82 2.32 3.97
N ILE A 7 -16.58 3.55 3.51
CA ILE A 7 -15.43 4.36 3.93
C ILE A 7 -15.49 4.59 5.45
N TYR A 8 -16.63 5.07 5.94
CA TYR A 8 -16.86 5.29 7.37
C TYR A 8 -16.73 3.98 8.16
N GLY A 9 -17.35 2.91 7.66
CA GLY A 9 -17.34 1.59 8.26
C GLY A 9 -15.92 1.04 8.39
N VAL A 10 -15.08 1.17 7.36
CA VAL A 10 -13.69 0.70 7.41
C VAL A 10 -12.86 1.51 8.40
N LEU A 11 -13.07 2.83 8.50
CA LEU A 11 -12.31 3.67 9.42
C LEU A 11 -12.71 3.45 10.88
N PHE A 12 -14.01 3.26 11.17
CA PHE A 12 -14.52 3.29 12.56
C PHE A 12 -15.12 1.96 13.04
N LYS A 13 -15.53 1.07 12.14
CA LYS A 13 -16.12 -0.25 12.43
C LYS A 13 -15.53 -1.36 11.52
N PRO A 14 -14.19 -1.50 11.44
CA PRO A 14 -13.54 -2.29 10.39
C PRO A 14 -13.95 -3.77 10.39
N ASN A 15 -14.17 -4.35 11.56
CA ASN A 15 -14.52 -5.76 11.69
C ASN A 15 -15.83 -6.13 10.97
N THR A 16 -16.88 -5.33 11.16
CA THR A 16 -18.17 -5.58 10.51
C THR A 16 -18.08 -5.28 9.02
N THR A 17 -17.45 -4.15 8.67
CA THR A 17 -17.44 -3.69 7.27
C THR A 17 -16.59 -4.56 6.36
N PHE A 18 -15.42 -5.04 6.80
CA PHE A 18 -14.62 -5.97 5.99
C PHE A 18 -15.31 -7.32 5.78
N SER A 19 -16.10 -7.79 6.74
CA SER A 19 -16.89 -9.02 6.58
C SER A 19 -17.98 -8.88 5.50
N GLU A 20 -18.48 -7.66 5.27
CA GLU A 20 -19.51 -7.36 4.27
C GLU A 20 -18.91 -7.02 2.89
N LEU A 21 -17.70 -6.45 2.86
CA LEU A 21 -16.99 -6.03 1.65
C LEU A 21 -16.52 -7.19 0.76
N SER A 22 -16.44 -8.42 1.28
CA SER A 22 -16.03 -9.60 0.49
C SER A 22 -17.02 -10.01 -0.62
N ASN A 23 -18.08 -9.22 -0.84
CA ASN A 23 -19.00 -9.35 -1.95
C ASN A 23 -18.59 -8.45 -3.12
N ARG A 24 -18.44 -9.04 -4.32
CA ARG A 24 -17.85 -8.48 -5.56
C ARG A 24 -18.37 -7.14 -6.10
N LYS A 25 -19.33 -6.48 -5.45
CA LYS A 25 -19.98 -5.25 -5.93
C LYS A 25 -19.12 -3.98 -5.79
N TYR A 26 -17.95 -4.05 -5.15
CA TYR A 26 -17.18 -2.86 -4.74
C TYR A 26 -15.87 -2.62 -5.50
N PHE A 27 -15.63 -3.32 -6.61
CA PHE A 27 -14.37 -3.18 -7.37
C PHE A 27 -14.19 -1.76 -7.93
N ALA A 28 -15.22 -1.16 -8.53
CA ALA A 28 -15.15 0.21 -9.06
C ALA A 28 -14.84 1.25 -7.95
N SER A 29 -15.48 1.14 -6.78
CA SER A 29 -15.17 2.01 -5.64
C SER A 29 -13.73 1.81 -5.13
N SER A 30 -13.21 0.59 -5.19
CA SER A 30 -11.84 0.27 -4.77
C SER A 30 -10.82 0.92 -5.69
N PHE A 31 -11.04 0.83 -7.00
CA PHE A 31 -10.23 1.53 -7.99
C PHE A 31 -10.26 3.04 -7.76
N LEU A 32 -11.43 3.63 -7.52
CA LEU A 32 -11.57 5.06 -7.25
C LEU A 32 -10.75 5.48 -6.01
N ILE A 33 -10.86 4.74 -4.91
CA ILE A 33 -10.11 5.02 -3.67
C ILE A 33 -8.61 5.04 -3.95
N ILE A 34 -8.08 4.00 -4.60
CA ILE A 34 -6.66 3.92 -4.91
C ILE A 34 -6.23 4.98 -5.92
N PHE A 35 -7.05 5.27 -6.93
CA PHE A 35 -6.78 6.32 -7.90
C PHE A 35 -6.63 7.69 -7.22
N LEU A 36 -7.57 8.05 -6.34
CA LEU A 36 -7.50 9.31 -5.59
C LEU A 36 -6.32 9.34 -4.62
N LEU A 37 -6.05 8.23 -3.93
CA LEU A 37 -4.88 8.11 -3.05
C LEU A 37 -3.58 8.30 -3.83
N ALA A 38 -3.44 7.64 -4.99
CA ALA A 38 -2.28 7.74 -5.86
C ALA A 38 -2.08 9.18 -6.36
N LEU A 39 -3.16 9.86 -6.77
CA LEU A 39 -3.11 11.27 -7.14
C LEU A 39 -2.65 12.15 -5.97
N LEU A 40 -3.23 11.95 -4.79
CA LEU A 40 -2.90 12.72 -3.59
C LEU A 40 -1.44 12.53 -3.19
N THR A 41 -0.93 11.30 -3.23
CA THR A 41 0.48 11.00 -2.93
C THR A 41 1.41 11.60 -3.97
N SER A 42 1.07 11.55 -5.26
CA SER A 42 1.86 12.16 -6.33
C SER A 42 1.98 13.69 -6.17
N VAL A 43 0.88 14.37 -5.81
CA VAL A 43 0.90 15.81 -5.53
C VAL A 43 1.76 16.11 -4.32
N LYS A 44 1.61 15.34 -3.23
CA LYS A 44 2.42 15.52 -2.01
C LYS A 44 3.91 15.34 -2.31
N ASP A 45 4.29 14.33 -3.09
CA ASP A 45 5.68 14.10 -3.48
C ASP A 45 6.22 15.23 -4.37
N ALA A 46 5.43 15.70 -5.35
CA ALA A 46 5.82 16.85 -6.18
C ALA A 46 6.14 18.11 -5.37
N ILE A 47 5.34 18.40 -4.34
CA ILE A 47 5.59 19.51 -3.40
C ILE A 47 6.86 19.24 -2.60
N ALA A 48 7.02 18.02 -2.08
CA ALA A 48 8.14 17.66 -1.22
C ALA A 48 9.50 17.72 -1.91
N TYR A 49 9.56 17.35 -3.20
CA TYR A 49 10.79 17.40 -3.99
C TYR A 49 11.05 18.78 -4.61
N ASN A 50 10.22 19.79 -4.34
CA ASN A 50 10.31 21.15 -4.89
C ASN A 50 10.63 21.16 -6.40
N SER A 51 9.97 20.27 -7.13
CA SER A 51 10.20 20.11 -8.57
C SER A 51 9.48 21.22 -9.33
N GLY A 52 9.99 21.64 -10.49
CA GLY A 52 9.35 22.65 -11.34
C GLY A 52 9.31 22.26 -12.82
N GLY A 53 8.27 22.69 -13.55
CA GLY A 53 8.14 22.44 -14.99
C GLY A 53 7.87 20.96 -15.35
N LEU A 54 8.47 20.47 -16.44
CA LEU A 54 8.23 19.12 -16.97
C LEU A 54 8.59 18.00 -15.97
N SER A 55 9.60 18.21 -15.12
CA SER A 55 10.04 17.22 -14.14
C SER A 55 8.98 16.90 -13.08
N VAL A 56 8.13 17.88 -12.72
CA VAL A 56 6.99 17.68 -11.82
C VAL A 56 5.99 16.71 -12.43
N LEU A 57 5.60 16.94 -13.68
CA LEU A 57 4.61 16.12 -14.37
C LEU A 57 5.11 14.68 -14.52
N LEU A 58 6.39 14.51 -14.88
CA LEU A 58 7.02 13.19 -14.96
C LEU A 58 7.05 12.50 -13.60
N LEU A 59 7.45 13.20 -12.53
CA LEU A 59 7.45 12.66 -11.17
C LEU A 59 6.04 12.23 -10.75
N MET A 60 5.03 13.07 -10.99
CA MET A 60 3.63 12.76 -10.65
C MET A 60 3.14 11.51 -11.38
N ILE A 61 3.44 11.38 -12.68
CA ILE A 61 3.06 10.21 -13.51
C ILE A 61 3.77 8.95 -13.02
N ILE A 62 5.08 9.03 -12.76
CA ILE A 62 5.89 7.90 -12.29
C ILE A 62 5.37 7.44 -10.93
N THR A 63 5.22 8.36 -9.96
CA THR A 63 4.71 8.05 -8.63
C THR A 63 3.29 7.47 -8.71
N PHE A 64 2.41 8.07 -9.50
CA PHE A 64 1.03 7.60 -9.65
C PHE A 64 1.00 6.16 -10.18
N THR A 65 1.76 5.91 -11.25
CA THR A 65 1.86 4.59 -11.89
C THR A 65 2.46 3.57 -10.92
N PHE A 66 3.48 3.97 -10.17
CA PHE A 66 4.10 3.12 -9.16
C PHE A 66 3.12 2.73 -8.05
N TYR A 67 2.33 3.66 -7.52
CA TYR A 67 1.30 3.35 -6.51
C TYR A 67 0.24 2.39 -7.04
N MET A 68 -0.25 2.59 -8.26
CA MET A 68 -1.19 1.67 -8.92
C MET A 68 -0.61 0.27 -9.08
N PHE A 69 0.65 0.20 -9.50
CA PHE A 69 1.37 -1.07 -9.67
C PHE A 69 1.57 -1.79 -8.33
N VAL A 70 2.02 -1.07 -7.30
CA VAL A 70 2.21 -1.61 -5.95
C VAL A 70 0.90 -2.17 -5.41
N TRP A 71 -0.23 -1.46 -5.57
CA TRP A 71 -1.52 -1.97 -5.11
C TRP A 71 -1.89 -3.32 -5.74
N VAL A 72 -1.71 -3.46 -7.05
CA VAL A 72 -2.01 -4.70 -7.78
C VAL A 72 -1.06 -5.83 -7.34
N ILE A 73 0.25 -5.57 -7.34
CA ILE A 73 1.26 -6.57 -6.96
C ILE A 73 1.08 -7.00 -5.49
N SER A 74 0.87 -6.06 -4.57
CA SER A 74 0.59 -6.38 -3.17
C SER A 74 -0.69 -7.20 -3.04
N GLY A 75 -1.75 -6.92 -3.79
CA GLY A 75 -2.96 -7.74 -3.80
C GLY A 75 -2.72 -9.18 -4.27
N ILE A 76 -1.91 -9.37 -5.31
CA ILE A 76 -1.49 -10.70 -5.79
C ILE A 76 -0.70 -11.43 -4.70
N LEU A 77 0.34 -10.80 -4.16
CA LEU A 77 1.21 -11.41 -3.15
C LEU A 77 0.46 -11.71 -1.85
N LEU A 78 -0.50 -10.85 -1.46
CA LEU A 78 -1.32 -11.08 -0.26
C LEU A 78 -2.25 -12.26 -0.46
N THR A 79 -2.81 -12.41 -1.66
CA THR A 79 -3.63 -13.57 -2.01
C THR A 79 -2.78 -14.83 -1.93
N PHE A 80 -1.63 -14.85 -2.61
CA PHE A 80 -0.71 -15.98 -2.61
C PHE A 80 -0.24 -16.38 -1.20
N THR A 81 0.21 -15.42 -0.40
CA THR A 81 0.66 -15.68 0.97
C THR A 81 -0.49 -16.13 1.87
N SER A 82 -1.71 -15.65 1.66
CA SER A 82 -2.88 -16.13 2.41
C SER A 82 -3.22 -17.57 2.05
N ASP A 83 -3.13 -17.95 0.78
CA ASP A 83 -3.35 -19.32 0.31
C ASP A 83 -2.32 -20.29 0.94
N LEU A 84 -1.06 -19.87 1.11
CA LEU A 84 -0.03 -20.66 1.83
C LEU A 84 -0.40 -20.98 3.29
N PHE A 85 -1.20 -20.12 3.93
CA PHE A 85 -1.67 -20.31 5.30
C PHE A 85 -3.11 -20.86 5.37
N GLY A 86 -3.63 -21.43 4.28
CA GLY A 86 -4.95 -22.07 4.22
C GLY A 86 -6.10 -21.13 3.88
N GLY A 87 -5.81 -19.97 3.32
CA GLY A 87 -6.79 -19.04 2.78
C GLY A 87 -7.56 -19.59 1.58
N SER A 88 -8.74 -19.03 1.32
CA SER A 88 -9.60 -19.40 0.18
C SER A 88 -10.21 -18.17 -0.51
N GLY A 89 -9.63 -16.99 -0.28
CA GLY A 89 -10.10 -15.72 -0.82
C GLY A 89 -9.70 -15.53 -2.28
N LYS A 90 -10.44 -14.69 -2.98
CA LYS A 90 -10.09 -14.34 -4.37
C LYS A 90 -9.22 -13.10 -4.39
N ILE A 91 -8.37 -13.00 -5.40
CA ILE A 91 -7.57 -11.80 -5.65
C ILE A 91 -8.41 -10.51 -5.70
N THR A 92 -9.62 -10.58 -6.27
CA THR A 92 -10.55 -9.44 -6.31
C THR A 92 -10.94 -8.96 -4.93
N ASP A 93 -11.12 -9.88 -3.98
CA ASP A 93 -11.56 -9.58 -2.63
C ASP A 93 -10.39 -9.02 -1.81
N THR A 94 -9.17 -9.50 -2.08
CA THR A 94 -7.93 -8.90 -1.57
C THR A 94 -7.73 -7.48 -2.09
N LEU A 95 -7.87 -7.24 -3.40
CA LEU A 95 -7.70 -5.91 -4.01
C LEU A 95 -8.73 -4.91 -3.50
N ILE A 96 -10.00 -5.33 -3.35
CA ILE A 96 -11.04 -4.51 -2.74
C ILE A 96 -10.67 -4.19 -1.29
N GLY A 97 -10.34 -5.22 -0.52
CA GLY A 97 -10.01 -5.05 0.89
C GLY A 97 -8.78 -4.15 1.12
N THR A 98 -7.72 -4.28 0.32
CA THR A 98 -6.52 -3.45 0.43
C THR A 98 -6.76 -2.01 -0.01
N ALA A 99 -7.64 -1.79 -1.00
CA ALA A 99 -8.05 -0.44 -1.40
C ALA A 99 -8.83 0.27 -0.30
N TYR A 100 -9.73 -0.42 0.39
CA TYR A 100 -10.42 0.17 1.54
C TYR A 100 -9.49 0.31 2.75
N ALA A 101 -8.60 -0.66 2.99
CA ALA A 101 -7.64 -0.59 4.08
C ALA A 101 -6.65 0.57 3.95
N SER A 102 -6.39 1.07 2.74
CA SER A 102 -5.50 2.22 2.49
C SER A 102 -6.10 3.58 2.81
N LEU A 103 -7.39 3.65 3.19
CA LEU A 103 -8.06 4.91 3.52
C LEU A 103 -7.34 5.78 4.56
N PRO A 104 -6.72 5.28 5.66
CA PRO A 104 -5.98 6.13 6.59
C PRO A 104 -4.84 6.92 5.92
N LEU A 105 -4.31 6.43 4.80
CA LEU A 105 -3.20 7.09 4.10
C LEU A 105 -3.61 8.45 3.49
N ILE A 106 -4.92 8.74 3.35
CA ILE A 106 -5.39 10.07 2.92
C ILE A 106 -4.90 11.18 3.86
N PHE A 107 -4.66 10.86 5.14
CA PHE A 107 -4.23 11.84 6.14
C PHE A 107 -2.75 12.21 6.02
N VAL A 108 -1.94 11.44 5.29
CA VAL A 108 -0.49 11.70 5.16
C VAL A 108 -0.21 12.99 4.39
N ALA A 109 -0.96 13.28 3.34
CA ALA A 109 -0.72 14.48 2.53
C ALA A 109 -1.11 15.79 3.26
N PRO A 110 -2.30 15.90 3.90
CA PRO A 110 -2.61 17.04 4.77
C PRO A 110 -1.60 17.18 5.91
N LEU A 111 -1.19 16.07 6.53
CA LEU A 111 -0.18 16.09 7.59
C LEU A 111 1.16 16.67 7.12
N TYR A 112 1.58 16.36 5.89
CA TYR A 112 2.81 16.91 5.31
C TYR A 112 2.74 18.43 5.08
N ILE A 113 1.57 18.95 4.71
CA ILE A 113 1.39 20.41 4.56
C ILE A 113 1.43 21.08 5.93
N LEU A 114 0.71 20.50 6.90
CA LEU A 114 0.60 21.01 8.26
C LEU A 114 1.91 20.89 9.06
N SER A 115 2.82 19.97 8.70
CA SER A 115 4.06 19.81 9.45
C SER A 115 4.92 21.08 9.46
N ASN A 116 4.82 21.90 8.42
CA ASN A 116 5.52 23.19 8.34
C ASN A 116 5.08 24.21 9.42
N VAL A 117 3.98 23.95 10.13
CA VAL A 117 3.45 24.83 11.19
C VAL A 117 4.12 24.57 12.55
N PHE A 118 4.74 23.40 12.75
CA PHE A 118 5.24 22.97 14.06
C PHE A 118 6.64 23.53 14.42
N GLY A 119 7.21 24.41 13.60
CA GLY A 119 8.52 25.02 13.87
C GLY A 119 9.65 23.99 13.94
N ASP A 120 10.52 24.13 14.94
CA ASP A 120 11.78 23.37 15.07
C ASP A 120 11.58 21.84 15.23
N HIS A 121 10.40 21.38 15.69
CA HIS A 121 10.10 19.96 15.93
C HIS A 121 9.19 19.35 14.85
N SER A 122 9.10 20.01 13.69
CA SER A 122 8.18 19.64 12.61
C SER A 122 8.40 18.23 12.07
N ASN A 123 9.66 17.79 11.97
CA ASN A 123 10.01 16.48 11.42
C ASN A 123 9.69 15.35 12.40
N GLU A 124 9.93 15.55 13.69
CA GLU A 124 9.65 14.57 14.76
C GLU A 124 8.14 14.35 14.91
N ILE A 125 7.38 15.44 14.99
CA ILE A 125 5.92 15.40 15.12
C ILE A 125 5.29 14.76 13.88
N TYR A 126 5.74 15.17 12.68
CA TYR A 126 5.31 14.56 11.42
C TYR A 126 5.56 13.05 11.42
N SER A 127 6.76 12.62 11.81
CA SER A 127 7.15 11.21 11.80
C SER A 127 6.33 10.37 12.78
N LEU A 128 6.05 10.88 13.98
CA LEU A 128 5.24 10.19 14.99
C LEU A 128 3.79 10.02 14.53
N ILE A 129 3.15 11.07 14.01
CA ILE A 129 1.76 10.97 13.52
C ILE A 129 1.69 10.06 12.29
N LYS A 130 2.66 10.18 11.38
CA LYS A 130 2.77 9.31 10.21
C LYS A 130 2.91 7.83 10.61
N LEU A 131 3.69 7.52 11.66
CA LEU A 131 3.80 6.17 12.20
C LEU A 131 2.46 5.64 12.71
N VAL A 132 1.69 6.46 13.43
CA VAL A 132 0.33 6.09 13.89
C VAL A 132 -0.58 5.78 12.71
N ILE A 133 -0.56 6.59 11.65
CA ILE A 133 -1.32 6.35 10.41
C ILE A 133 -0.91 5.03 9.76
N TYR A 134 0.38 4.71 9.71
CA TYR A 134 0.86 3.45 9.13
C TYR A 134 0.50 2.21 9.98
N LEU A 135 0.51 2.32 11.31
CA LEU A 135 0.05 1.23 12.18
C LEU A 135 -1.45 0.99 12.02
N TRP A 136 -2.23 2.06 11.84
CA TRP A 136 -3.66 1.96 11.52
C TRP A 136 -3.87 1.27 10.16
N PHE A 137 -3.16 1.73 9.12
CA PHE A 137 -3.15 1.11 7.79
C PHE A 137 -2.81 -0.39 7.87
N ALA A 138 -1.73 -0.76 8.55
CA ALA A 138 -1.30 -2.15 8.69
C ALA A 138 -2.39 -3.01 9.38
N THR A 139 -3.02 -2.47 10.43
CA THR A 139 -4.13 -3.14 11.12
C THR A 139 -5.30 -3.40 10.17
N LEU A 140 -5.68 -2.41 9.36
CA LEU A 140 -6.76 -2.58 8.39
C LEU A 140 -6.41 -3.59 7.28
N ILE A 141 -5.14 -3.65 6.84
CA ILE A 141 -4.68 -4.66 5.88
C ILE A 141 -4.82 -6.07 6.48
N ILE A 142 -4.39 -6.27 7.73
CA ILE A 142 -4.53 -7.56 8.42
C ILE A 142 -6.00 -7.97 8.53
N LEU A 143 -6.89 -7.04 8.88
CA LEU A 143 -8.33 -7.31 8.94
C LEU A 143 -8.91 -7.62 7.56
N SER A 144 -8.55 -6.84 6.54
CA SER A 144 -8.92 -7.10 5.15
C SER A 144 -8.56 -8.53 4.73
N ILE A 145 -7.32 -8.95 4.98
CA ILE A 145 -6.85 -10.31 4.66
C ILE A 145 -7.69 -11.36 5.41
N LYS A 146 -7.83 -11.21 6.74
CA LYS A 146 -8.59 -12.11 7.60
C LYS A 146 -9.99 -12.37 7.04
N TYR A 147 -10.72 -11.32 6.69
CA TYR A 147 -12.11 -11.46 6.21
C TYR A 147 -12.20 -11.91 4.75
N SER A 148 -11.32 -11.40 3.86
CA SER A 148 -11.32 -11.82 2.45
C SER A 148 -10.92 -13.29 2.27
N HIS A 149 -10.02 -13.80 3.12
CA HIS A 149 -9.49 -15.17 3.02
C HIS A 149 -10.06 -16.15 4.04
N LYS A 150 -10.88 -15.68 4.98
CA LYS A 150 -11.52 -16.48 6.04
C LYS A 150 -10.51 -17.23 6.92
N ILE A 151 -9.38 -16.60 7.19
CA ILE A 151 -8.30 -17.16 8.02
C ILE A 151 -8.28 -16.54 9.41
N HIS A 152 -7.58 -17.17 10.35
CA HIS A 152 -7.37 -16.62 11.69
C HIS A 152 -6.47 -15.39 11.65
N VAL A 153 -6.58 -14.54 12.68
CA VAL A 153 -5.81 -13.29 12.79
C VAL A 153 -4.30 -13.55 12.72
N THR A 154 -3.80 -14.60 13.37
CA THR A 154 -2.37 -14.98 13.33
C THR A 154 -1.92 -15.31 11.91
N GLN A 155 -2.73 -16.04 11.15
CA GLN A 155 -2.42 -16.37 9.76
C GLN A 155 -2.42 -15.10 8.88
N ALA A 156 -3.37 -14.19 9.09
CA ALA A 156 -3.39 -12.91 8.37
C ALA A 156 -2.17 -12.02 8.69
N ILE A 157 -1.70 -12.02 9.94
CA ILE A 157 -0.45 -11.36 10.33
C ILE A 157 0.74 -12.00 9.61
N LEU A 158 0.81 -13.33 9.58
CA LEU A 158 1.87 -14.04 8.86
C LEU A 158 1.85 -13.73 7.36
N SER A 159 0.69 -13.76 6.70
CA SER A 159 0.54 -13.35 5.30
C SER A 159 1.06 -11.93 5.04
N PHE A 160 0.69 -10.99 5.91
CA PHE A 160 1.16 -9.61 5.80
C PHE A 160 2.69 -9.49 5.96
N ILE A 161 3.27 -10.16 6.95
CA ILE A 161 4.73 -10.17 7.17
C ILE A 161 5.47 -10.86 6.02
N SER A 162 4.92 -11.96 5.49
CA SER A 162 5.53 -12.74 4.40
C SER A 162 5.78 -11.91 3.15
N ILE A 163 4.96 -10.88 2.88
CA ILE A 163 5.22 -9.98 1.75
C ILE A 163 6.52 -9.21 1.90
N PHE A 164 6.84 -8.72 3.09
CA PHE A 164 8.10 -8.02 3.32
C PHE A 164 9.29 -8.96 3.12
N VAL A 165 9.17 -10.21 3.57
CA VAL A 165 10.18 -11.25 3.34
C VAL A 165 10.36 -11.49 1.83
N LEU A 166 9.26 -11.61 1.07
CA LEU A 166 9.32 -11.77 -0.39
C LEU A 166 10.00 -10.59 -1.07
N PHE A 167 9.67 -9.35 -0.69
CA PHE A 167 10.33 -8.17 -1.24
C PHE A 167 11.83 -8.13 -0.93
N ILE A 168 12.23 -8.47 0.31
CA ILE A 168 13.65 -8.53 0.70
C ILE A 168 14.39 -9.59 -0.10
N VAL A 169 13.83 -10.80 -0.22
CA VAL A 169 14.44 -11.90 -0.98
C VAL A 169 14.54 -11.54 -2.46
N SER A 170 13.51 -10.93 -3.05
CA SER A 170 13.55 -10.43 -4.43
C SER A 170 14.61 -9.35 -4.63
N ALA A 171 14.73 -8.40 -3.70
CA ALA A 171 15.75 -7.35 -3.78
C ALA A 171 17.17 -7.93 -3.74
N ILE A 172 17.43 -8.89 -2.84
CA ILE A 172 18.70 -9.60 -2.77
C ILE A 172 18.97 -10.35 -4.08
N GLY A 173 18.00 -11.11 -4.61
CA GLY A 173 18.15 -11.85 -5.86
C GLY A 173 18.44 -10.97 -7.07
N ILE A 174 17.79 -9.80 -7.18
CA ILE A 174 18.07 -8.84 -8.26
C ILE A 174 19.49 -8.29 -8.13
N SER A 175 19.91 -7.96 -6.90
CA SER A 175 21.26 -7.44 -6.66
C SER A 175 22.35 -8.45 -7.02
N THR A 176 22.18 -9.73 -6.70
CA THR A 176 23.16 -10.77 -7.02
C THR A 176 23.25 -11.00 -8.54
N ILE A 177 22.12 -11.04 -9.24
CA ILE A 177 22.10 -11.16 -10.71
C ILE A 177 22.81 -9.96 -11.37
N SER A 178 22.57 -8.74 -10.89
CA SER A 178 23.22 -7.54 -11.41
C SER A 178 24.75 -7.57 -11.24
N VAL A 179 25.22 -8.00 -10.07
CA VAL A 179 26.67 -8.16 -9.81
C VAL A 179 27.28 -9.22 -10.72
N LEU A 180 26.65 -10.39 -10.84
CA LEU A 180 27.14 -11.47 -11.72
C LEU A 180 27.17 -11.05 -13.19
N GLY A 181 26.16 -10.32 -13.66
CA GLY A 181 26.13 -9.78 -15.02
C GLY A 181 27.28 -8.81 -15.28
N THR A 182 27.59 -7.95 -14.31
CA THR A 182 28.70 -6.99 -14.41
C THR A 182 30.05 -7.71 -14.46
N ILE A 183 30.24 -8.75 -13.63
CA ILE A 183 31.46 -9.58 -13.64
C ILE A 183 31.60 -10.30 -14.99
N PHE A 184 30.53 -10.91 -15.50
CA PHE A 184 30.54 -11.60 -16.79
C PHE A 184 30.93 -10.68 -17.95
N ILE A 185 30.38 -9.46 -17.98
CA ILE A 185 30.75 -8.47 -19.01
C ILE A 185 32.23 -8.11 -18.88
N ALA A 186 32.72 -7.86 -17.66
CA ALA A 186 34.12 -7.52 -17.42
C ALA A 186 35.10 -8.63 -17.84
N THR A 187 34.74 -9.90 -17.60
CA THR A 187 35.60 -11.04 -17.97
C THR A 187 35.65 -11.34 -19.47
N ASN A 188 34.63 -10.91 -20.24
CA ASN A 188 34.60 -11.12 -21.69
C ASN A 188 35.18 -9.94 -22.51
N LEU A 189 35.59 -8.87 -21.83
CA LEU A 189 36.23 -7.68 -22.45
C LEU A 189 37.75 -7.64 -22.23
N LEU A 190 38.31 -8.63 -21.52
CA LEU A 190 39.75 -8.83 -21.28
C LEU A 190 40.26 -10.02 -22.11
#